data_AF-A0A2R6CI84-F1
#
_entry.id   AF-A0A2R6CI84-F1
#
_cell.length_a   1.000
_cell.length_b   1.000
_cell.length_c   1.000
_cell.angle_alpha   90.00
_cell.angle_beta   90.00
_cell.angle_gamma   90.00
#
_symmetry.space_group_name_H-M   'P 1'
#
loop_
_entity.id
_entity.type
_entity.pdbx_description
1 polymer ?
#
loop_
_entity_poly.entity_id
_entity_poly.type
_entity_poly.pdbx_seq_one_letter_code
_entity_poly.pdbx_strand_id
1 'polypeptide(L)'
;MVELGEHRPVDGAPLARIAARFTWGVSAAEIRRREGDTQIRTPEGPRTLEEVLEEIDEPYFSTRQAFETAVRNVIGDGPVPVAEDGESSPRD
;
A
#
# COMPACT_ATOMS: atom_id res chain seq x y z
N MET A 1 18.26 -8.10 -25.25
CA MET A 1 16.94 -8.59 -24.80
C MET A 1 17.05 -8.72 -23.30
N VAL A 2 16.32 -7.91 -22.54
CA VAL A 2 16.29 -8.06 -21.08
C VAL A 2 15.32 -9.19 -20.80
N GLU A 3 15.85 -10.34 -20.40
CA GLU A 3 15.08 -11.43 -19.81
C GLU A 3 14.62 -10.95 -18.43
N LEU A 4 13.43 -10.33 -18.37
CA LEU A 4 12.72 -10.14 -17.11
C LEU A 4 12.38 -11.55 -16.61
N GLY A 5 13.27 -12.11 -15.80
CA GLY A 5 13.13 -13.41 -15.16
C GLY A 5 11.72 -13.54 -14.59
N GLU A 6 11.14 -14.72 -14.80
CA GLU A 6 9.84 -15.17 -14.34
C GLU A 6 9.36 -14.35 -13.13
N HIS A 7 8.48 -13.37 -13.38
CA HIS A 7 7.83 -12.64 -12.31
C HIS A 7 6.92 -13.68 -11.64
N ARG A 8 7.47 -14.44 -10.68
CA ARG A 8 6.68 -15.19 -9.71
C ARG A 8 5.54 -14.26 -9.33
N PRO A 9 4.27 -14.71 -9.39
CA PRO A 9 3.17 -13.89 -8.93
C PRO A 9 3.52 -13.48 -7.50
N VAL A 10 3.96 -12.24 -7.35
CA VAL A 10 4.31 -11.66 -6.07
C VAL A 10 3.01 -11.68 -5.29
N ASP A 11 2.98 -12.53 -4.28
CA ASP A 11 1.81 -12.86 -3.49
C ASP A 11 1.26 -11.57 -2.86
N GLY A 12 -0.04 -11.34 -3.02
CA GLY A 12 -0.70 -10.10 -2.60
C GLY A 12 -0.88 -9.03 -3.68
N ALA A 13 -1.88 -8.19 -3.48
CA ALA A 13 -2.22 -7.06 -4.33
C ALA A 13 -1.30 -5.85 -4.06
N PRO A 14 -1.00 -5.03 -5.09
CA PRO A 14 -0.32 -3.77 -4.87
C PRO A 14 -1.21 -2.80 -4.07
N LEU A 15 -0.66 -2.15 -3.04
CA LEU A 15 -1.38 -1.23 -2.15
C LEU A 15 -2.14 -0.14 -2.93
N ALA A 16 -1.51 0.43 -3.96
CA ALA A 16 -2.12 1.44 -4.81
C ALA A 16 -3.42 0.97 -5.49
N ARG A 17 -3.52 -0.33 -5.82
CA ARG A 17 -4.72 -0.92 -6.45
C ARG A 17 -5.87 -1.02 -5.44
N ILE A 18 -5.58 -1.37 -4.20
CA ILE A 18 -6.58 -1.39 -3.13
C ILE A 18 -7.03 0.03 -2.85
N ALA A 19 -6.08 0.95 -2.70
CA ALA A 19 -6.36 2.35 -2.42
C ALA A 19 -7.23 3.01 -3.52
N ALA A 20 -7.08 2.58 -4.78
CA ALA A 20 -7.91 3.04 -5.90
C ALA A 20 -9.37 2.53 -5.89
N ARG A 21 -9.70 1.50 -5.09
CA ARG A 21 -11.07 0.96 -4.98
C ARG A 21 -11.96 1.78 -4.05
N PHE A 22 -11.35 2.61 -3.21
CA PHE A 22 -12.09 3.42 -2.24
C PHE A 22 -12.27 4.84 -2.73
N THR A 23 -13.42 5.40 -2.35
CA THR A 23 -13.56 6.85 -2.28
C THR A 23 -12.91 7.29 -0.98
N TRP A 24 -11.95 8.20 -1.07
CA TRP A 24 -11.22 8.75 0.06
C TRP A 24 -12.14 9.59 0.97
N GLY A 25 -11.71 9.77 2.21
CA GLY A 25 -12.60 10.13 3.31
C GLY A 25 -13.29 8.91 3.89
N VAL A 26 -12.49 7.87 4.17
CA VAL A 26 -12.96 6.55 4.59
C VAL A 26 -12.32 6.18 5.93
N SER A 27 -13.06 5.48 6.80
CA SER A 27 -12.53 5.00 8.07
C SER A 27 -11.72 3.73 7.91
N ALA A 28 -10.74 3.51 8.80
CA ALA A 28 -9.99 2.26 8.88
C ALA A 28 -10.93 1.06 9.02
N ALA A 29 -12.02 1.20 9.79
CA ALA A 29 -13.05 0.17 9.95
C ALA A 29 -13.77 -0.18 8.63
N GLU A 30 -14.09 0.79 7.78
CA GLU A 30 -14.72 0.55 6.48
C GLU A 30 -13.74 -0.12 5.50
N ILE A 31 -12.46 0.28 5.53
CA ILE A 31 -11.42 -0.38 4.74
C ILE A 31 -11.26 -1.84 5.19
N ARG A 32 -11.14 -2.09 6.51
CA ARG A 32 -11.06 -3.43 7.10
C ARG A 32 -12.27 -4.29 6.70
N ARG A 33 -13.47 -3.72 6.74
CA ARG A 33 -14.69 -4.45 6.36
C ARG A 33 -14.71 -4.87 4.90
N ARG A 34 -14.20 -4.02 3.99
CA ARG A 34 -14.26 -4.26 2.55
C ARG A 34 -13.07 -5.06 2.03
N GLU A 35 -11.87 -4.75 2.50
CA GLU A 35 -10.61 -5.27 1.96
C GLU A 35 -9.67 -5.82 3.06
N GLY A 36 -10.14 -6.03 4.29
CA GLY A 36 -9.31 -6.51 5.40
C GLY A 36 -8.64 -7.87 5.14
N ASP A 37 -9.36 -8.78 4.47
CA ASP A 37 -8.85 -10.11 4.07
C ASP A 37 -7.86 -10.03 2.88
N THR A 38 -7.75 -8.86 2.24
CA THR A 38 -6.85 -8.70 1.09
C THR A 38 -5.41 -8.65 1.55
N GLN A 39 -4.58 -9.53 1.00
CA GLN A 39 -3.14 -9.50 1.23
C GLN A 39 -2.49 -8.37 0.42
N ILE A 40 -1.71 -7.54 1.09
CA ILE A 40 -0.85 -6.51 0.50
C ILE A 40 0.60 -6.98 0.44
N ARG A 41 1.30 -6.52 -0.58
CA ARG A 41 2.74 -6.72 -0.71
C ARG A 41 3.48 -5.88 0.32
N THR A 42 4.29 -6.52 1.15
CA THR A 42 5.21 -5.86 2.09
C THR A 42 6.63 -6.40 1.90
N PRO A 43 7.68 -5.67 2.31
CA PRO A 43 9.07 -6.10 2.15
C PRO A 43 9.40 -7.40 2.92
N GLU A 44 8.67 -7.70 3.99
CA GLU A 44 8.86 -8.90 4.81
C GLU A 44 8.01 -10.09 4.34
N GLY A 45 7.06 -9.86 3.42
CA GLY A 45 6.14 -10.88 2.91
C GLY A 45 4.70 -10.36 2.71
N PRO A 46 3.77 -11.17 2.19
CA PRO A 46 2.37 -10.79 2.12
C PRO A 46 1.77 -10.66 3.53
N ARG A 47 1.18 -9.50 3.86
CA ARG A 47 0.40 -9.29 5.09
C ARG A 47 -1.04 -8.93 4.73
N THR A 48 -2.02 -9.33 5.54
CA THR A 48 -3.41 -8.88 5.35
C THR A 48 -3.54 -7.41 5.71
N LEU A 49 -4.43 -6.72 4.99
CA LEU A 49 -4.69 -5.32 5.24
C LEU A 49 -5.30 -5.09 6.63
N GLU A 50 -6.09 -6.03 7.14
CA GLU A 50 -6.62 -5.99 8.50
C GLU A 50 -5.51 -5.88 9.55
N GLU A 51 -4.51 -6.77 9.54
CA GLU A 51 -3.43 -6.77 10.53
C GLU A 51 -2.67 -5.43 10.52
N VAL A 52 -2.38 -4.92 9.31
CA VAL A 52 -1.66 -3.66 9.15
C VAL A 52 -2.50 -2.47 9.61
N LEU A 53 -3.81 -2.49 9.39
CA LEU A 53 -4.73 -1.46 9.88
C LEU A 53 -4.88 -1.50 11.40
N GLU A 54 -4.72 -2.66 12.05
CA GLU A 54 -4.76 -2.77 13.52
C GLU A 54 -3.52 -2.17 14.18
N GLU A 55 -2.39 -2.13 13.48
CA GLU A 55 -1.18 -1.43 13.91
C GLU A 55 -1.23 0.09 13.67
N ILE A 56 -2.17 0.58 12.85
CA ILE A 56 -2.36 2.01 12.56
C ILE A 56 -3.30 2.63 13.60
N ASP A 57 -2.81 3.62 14.34
CA ASP A 57 -3.61 4.37 15.32
C ASP A 57 -4.63 5.33 14.67
N GLU A 58 -4.49 5.63 13.37
CA GLU A 58 -5.36 6.54 12.63
C GLU A 58 -6.71 5.88 12.26
N PRO A 59 -7.85 6.31 12.85
CA PRO A 59 -9.14 5.70 12.59
C PRO A 59 -9.76 6.15 11.25
N TYR A 60 -9.21 7.19 10.61
CA TYR A 60 -9.80 7.81 9.43
C TYR A 60 -8.77 8.35 8.44
N PHE A 61 -8.97 8.05 7.16
CA PHE A 61 -8.09 8.51 6.08
C PHE A 61 -8.80 9.52 5.18
N SER A 62 -8.38 10.77 5.30
CA SER A 62 -8.89 11.89 4.49
C SER A 62 -8.54 11.75 3.01
N THR A 63 -7.41 11.13 2.68
CA THR A 63 -6.93 10.97 1.30
C THR A 63 -6.32 9.60 1.08
N ARG A 64 -6.25 9.20 -0.21
CA ARG A 64 -5.52 8.00 -0.64
C ARG A 64 -4.08 8.01 -0.13
N GLN A 65 -3.40 9.15 -0.25
CA GLN A 65 -2.02 9.33 0.19
C GLN A 65 -1.86 9.14 1.69
N ALA A 66 -2.78 9.67 2.52
CA ALA A 66 -2.73 9.49 3.97
C ALA A 66 -2.79 8.01 4.35
N PHE A 67 -3.66 7.24 3.71
CA PHE A 67 -3.73 5.79 3.88
C PHE A 67 -2.44 5.08 3.43
N GLU A 68 -1.95 5.38 2.21
CA GLU A 68 -0.73 4.76 1.68
C GLU A 68 0.48 5.03 2.58
N THR A 69 0.63 6.25 3.08
CA THR A 69 1.69 6.64 4.02
C THR A 69 1.56 5.93 5.36
N ALA A 70 0.35 5.83 5.93
CA ALA A 70 0.13 5.15 7.19
C ALA A 70 0.48 3.65 7.10
N VAL A 71 0.05 2.99 6.04
CA VAL A 71 0.39 1.58 5.76
C VAL A 71 1.90 1.39 5.59
N ARG A 72 2.55 2.27 4.82
CA ARG A 72 4.01 2.24 4.61
C ARG A 72 4.80 2.43 5.91
N ASN A 73 4.32 3.30 6.82
CA ASN A 73 4.95 3.49 8.12
C ASN A 73 4.92 2.22 8.99
N VAL A 74 3.84 1.43 8.94
CA VAL A 74 3.71 0.19 9.72
C VAL A 74 4.58 -0.92 9.14
N ILE A 75 4.51 -1.15 7.83
CA ILE A 75 5.27 -2.24 7.19
C ILE A 75 6.77 -1.95 7.09
N GLY A 76 7.18 -0.75 7.52
CA GLY A 76 8.55 -0.24 7.45
C GLY A 76 8.84 0.44 6.12
N ASP A 77 9.45 1.62 6.19
CA ASP A 77 10.09 2.32 5.07
C ASP A 77 11.49 1.72 4.81
N GLY A 78 11.57 0.40 4.64
CA GLY A 78 12.65 -0.15 3.83
C GLY A 78 12.38 0.27 2.39
N PRO A 79 13.37 0.70 1.59
CA PRO A 79 13.14 1.25 0.26
C PRO A 79 12.29 0.27 -0.56
N VAL A 80 11.02 0.62 -0.72
CA VAL A 80 10.12 -0.13 -1.58
C VAL A 80 10.64 0.16 -2.97
N PRO A 81 11.07 -0.83 -3.77
CA PRO A 81 11.45 -0.58 -5.16
C PRO A 81 10.20 -0.08 -5.87
N VAL A 82 10.04 1.24 -5.86
CA VAL A 82 9.26 1.95 -6.85
C VAL A 82 9.92 1.56 -8.17
N ALA A 83 9.13 0.99 -9.07
CA ALA A 83 9.46 1.17 -10.46
C ALA A 83 9.49 2.69 -10.65
N GLU A 84 10.71 3.20 -10.73
CA GLU A 84 11.03 4.59 -11.03
C GLU A 84 10.37 4.93 -12.37
N ASP A 85 9.17 5.50 -12.32
CA ASP A 85 8.62 6.28 -13.42
C ASP A 85 8.64 7.73 -12.94
N GLY A 86 9.57 8.47 -13.54
CA GLY A 86 10.14 9.72 -13.02
C GLY A 86 9.14 10.86 -12.88
N GLU A 87 9.48 11.82 -12.03
CA GLU A 87 10.25 13.00 -12.46
C GLU A 87 10.54 13.85 -11.22
N SER A 88 11.83 14.10 -10.96
CA SER A 88 12.32 14.98 -9.91
C SER A 88 12.43 16.42 -10.42
N SER A 89 11.81 17.35 -9.68
CA SER A 89 12.13 18.80 -9.58
C SER A 89 11.95 19.65 -10.87
N PRO A 90 11.85 21.01 -10.79
CA PRO A 90 12.31 21.88 -9.70
C PRO A 90 11.33 22.97 -9.20
N ARG A 91 11.69 23.47 -8.01
CA ARG A 91 11.15 24.60 -7.25
C ARG A 91 11.64 25.93 -7.86
N ASP A 92 10.77 26.93 -7.97
CA ASP A 92 11.12 28.35 -8.21
C ASP A 92 10.99 29.12 -6.89
#